data_AF-A0A1D6JWD2-F1
#
_entry.id   AF-A0A1D6JWD2-F1
#
_cell.length_a   1.000
_cell.length_b   1.000
_cell.length_c   1.000
_cell.angle_alpha   90.00
_cell.angle_beta   90.00
_cell.angle_gamma   90.00
#
_symmetry.space_group_name_H-M   'P 1'
#
loop_
_entity.id
_entity.type
_entity.pdbx_description
1 polymer ?
#
loop_
_entity_poly.entity_id
_entity_poly.type
_entity_poly.pdbx_seq_one_letter_code
_entity_poly.pdbx_strand_id
1 'polypeptide(L)'
;MQPPLQAQGAMANVAAILTVPCSAGRRPKRSSQPRGCGSVSVSVSVRASSGANTVTLLDYGAGNVRSVRNAIRYLGFDIRDVQSPEDIVAAERLVFPGVGAFGSAMDVLNRTGMANALREYIQRDRPFLGICLGLQLLFDSSEENGPVSGLGVIPGVVRRFDSSNGLIVPHIGWNALQITKDTPLLQGADGQHVYFVHSYRVLPSDANRNWISSICNYGDSFISSISMGNIQAVQFHPEKSGATGLSILKEFLRPNSLGTKVPARRKASKLAKRVIACLDVRSNDKGDLVVTKGDQYDVRDHTSSKEVRNLGKPVDLASQYYIDGADEVSFLNITGFRDFPLGDLPMLEVLRCASEKVFVPLTVGGGIRDFTDANGRLFLMLCSRAMGIPEPICLAT
;
A
#
# COMPACT_ATOMS: atom_id res chain seq x y z
N MET A 1 -2.47 -28.48 -54.44
CA MET A 1 -1.72 -29.63 -53.88
C MET A 1 -1.66 -29.48 -52.37
N GLN A 2 -1.84 -30.58 -51.67
CA GLN A 2 -2.05 -30.71 -50.22
C GLN A 2 -0.88 -30.21 -49.34
N PRO A 3 -1.15 -29.89 -48.06
CA PRO A 3 -0.13 -29.64 -47.03
C PRO A 3 0.25 -30.93 -46.28
N PRO A 4 1.40 -30.96 -45.61
CA PRO A 4 1.60 -31.84 -44.45
C PRO A 4 2.20 -31.04 -43.26
N LEU A 5 2.11 -31.42 -41.99
CA LEU A 5 1.32 -32.39 -41.22
C LEU A 5 1.45 -31.90 -39.76
N GLN A 6 0.40 -32.05 -38.95
CA GLN A 6 0.43 -31.81 -37.51
C GLN A 6 1.34 -32.84 -36.81
N ALA A 7 2.13 -32.39 -35.83
CA ALA A 7 2.79 -33.25 -34.85
C ALA A 7 2.26 -32.93 -33.44
N GLN A 8 1.50 -33.86 -32.90
CA GLN A 8 1.19 -33.98 -31.47
C GLN A 8 2.44 -34.50 -30.74
N GLY A 9 2.81 -33.87 -29.63
CA GLY A 9 3.90 -34.33 -28.75
C GLY A 9 3.52 -34.10 -27.29
N ALA A 10 3.27 -35.20 -26.59
CA ALA A 10 2.80 -35.25 -25.22
C ALA A 10 3.83 -34.75 -24.20
N MET A 11 3.37 -34.02 -23.18
CA MET A 11 4.14 -33.70 -21.98
C MET A 11 4.27 -34.94 -21.09
N ALA A 12 5.51 -35.37 -20.84
CA ALA A 12 5.84 -36.36 -19.82
C ALA A 12 6.15 -35.65 -18.48
N ASN A 13 5.29 -35.88 -17.48
CA ASN A 13 5.51 -35.47 -16.09
C ASN A 13 6.47 -36.48 -15.42
N VAL A 14 7.60 -36.01 -14.92
CA VAL A 14 8.52 -36.80 -14.09
C VAL A 14 8.16 -36.57 -12.62
N ALA A 15 7.57 -37.57 -11.98
CA ALA A 15 7.37 -37.60 -10.53
C ALA A 15 8.61 -38.23 -9.85
N ALA A 16 9.32 -37.45 -9.05
CA ALA A 16 10.39 -37.94 -8.19
C ALA A 16 9.79 -38.49 -6.88
N ILE A 17 9.94 -39.79 -6.65
CA ILE A 17 9.59 -40.46 -5.39
C ILE A 17 10.83 -40.43 -4.49
N LEU A 18 10.75 -39.70 -3.37
CA LEU A 18 11.73 -39.76 -2.29
C LEU A 18 11.34 -40.89 -1.32
N THR A 19 12.06 -42.01 -1.37
CA THR A 19 12.02 -43.08 -0.37
C THR A 19 13.05 -42.84 0.72
N VAL A 20 12.62 -42.82 1.99
CA VAL A 20 13.49 -42.87 3.18
C VAL A 20 13.40 -44.28 3.78
N PRO A 21 14.50 -45.03 3.97
CA PRO A 21 14.44 -46.33 4.64
C PRO A 21 14.65 -46.16 6.16
N CYS A 22 13.75 -46.73 6.96
CA CYS A 22 13.93 -46.89 8.39
C CYS A 22 14.03 -48.40 8.71
N SER A 23 15.12 -48.79 9.37
CA SER A 23 15.52 -50.17 9.62
C SER A 23 14.74 -50.85 10.75
N ALA A 24 14.63 -52.18 10.64
CA ALA A 24 13.80 -53.09 11.41
C ALA A 24 14.28 -53.42 12.84
N GLY A 25 13.33 -53.78 13.71
CA GLY A 25 13.57 -54.38 15.02
C GLY A 25 12.36 -55.18 15.57
N ARG A 26 12.35 -56.50 15.26
CA ARG A 26 11.78 -57.70 15.96
C ARG A 26 10.37 -57.71 16.65
N ARG A 27 9.62 -58.76 16.25
CA ARG A 27 8.36 -59.40 16.72
C ARG A 27 8.42 -60.01 18.16
N PRO A 28 7.33 -60.60 18.79
CA PRO A 28 6.12 -61.23 18.18
C PRO A 28 4.72 -61.16 18.89
N LYS A 29 3.69 -61.45 18.05
CA LYS A 29 2.44 -62.26 18.23
C LYS A 29 1.34 -61.85 19.25
N ARG A 30 0.15 -61.53 18.71
CA ARG A 30 -1.08 -62.33 18.87
C ARG A 30 -2.16 -61.96 17.84
N SER A 31 -3.05 -62.91 17.59
CA SER A 31 -3.93 -63.12 16.44
C SER A 31 -5.38 -62.70 16.66
N SER A 32 -6.01 -62.06 15.65
CA SER A 32 -7.39 -62.34 15.21
C SER A 32 -7.74 -61.52 13.94
N GLN A 33 -8.23 -62.20 12.90
CA GLN A 33 -8.88 -61.66 11.69
C GLN A 33 -10.43 -61.70 11.86
N PRO A 34 -11.25 -61.27 10.89
CA PRO A 34 -11.31 -59.96 10.23
C PRO A 34 -12.77 -59.43 10.16
N ARG A 35 -12.96 -58.13 9.87
CA ARG A 35 -14.21 -57.65 9.22
C ARG A 35 -13.84 -56.58 8.20
N GLY A 36 -14.22 -56.83 6.95
CA GLY A 36 -14.00 -55.91 5.83
C GLY A 36 -14.97 -54.74 5.84
N CYS A 37 -14.53 -53.61 5.29
CA CYS A 37 -15.39 -52.61 4.68
C CYS A 37 -14.57 -51.89 3.59
N GLY A 38 -15.21 -51.67 2.43
CA GLY A 38 -14.58 -51.26 1.19
C GLY A 38 -13.87 -49.90 1.26
N SER A 39 -12.74 -49.81 0.57
CA SER A 39 -12.03 -48.55 0.33
C SER A 39 -12.80 -47.73 -0.72
N VAL A 40 -13.52 -46.71 -0.27
CA VAL A 40 -13.95 -45.62 -1.15
C VAL A 40 -12.72 -44.78 -1.49
N SER A 41 -12.24 -44.87 -2.72
CA SER A 41 -11.21 -43.98 -3.23
C SER A 41 -11.83 -42.61 -3.51
N VAL A 42 -11.79 -41.70 -2.53
CA VAL A 42 -12.09 -40.29 -2.77
C VAL A 42 -10.89 -39.69 -3.50
N SER A 43 -10.99 -39.57 -4.82
CA SER A 43 -10.07 -38.77 -5.61
C SER A 43 -10.30 -37.30 -5.26
N VAL A 44 -9.52 -36.76 -4.31
CA VAL A 44 -9.46 -35.33 -4.07
C VAL A 44 -8.74 -34.70 -5.26
N SER A 45 -9.50 -34.23 -6.25
CA SER A 45 -8.97 -33.33 -7.26
C SER A 45 -8.65 -32.01 -6.56
N VAL A 46 -7.38 -31.78 -6.24
CA VAL A 46 -6.92 -30.45 -5.88
C VAL A 46 -6.95 -29.61 -7.17
N ARG A 47 -8.10 -28.99 -7.45
CA ARG A 47 -8.10 -27.78 -8.27
C ARG A 47 -7.36 -26.75 -7.45
N ALA A 48 -6.10 -26.48 -7.79
CA ALA A 48 -5.42 -25.30 -7.30
C ALA A 48 -6.28 -24.10 -7.71
N SER A 49 -7.00 -23.51 -6.75
CA SER A 49 -7.75 -22.28 -6.98
C SER A 49 -6.73 -21.16 -7.15
N SER A 50 -6.32 -20.90 -8.39
CA SER A 50 -5.45 -19.78 -8.75
C SER A 50 -6.03 -18.41 -8.38
N GLY A 51 -7.32 -18.33 -7.96
CA GLY A 51 -7.98 -17.10 -7.48
C GLY A 51 -7.75 -16.77 -6.00
N ALA A 52 -7.41 -17.75 -5.15
CA ALA A 52 -7.37 -17.55 -3.69
C ALA A 52 -6.22 -16.63 -3.22
N ASN A 53 -5.27 -16.26 -4.08
CA ASN A 53 -4.17 -15.34 -3.76
C ASN A 53 -4.18 -14.04 -4.58
N THR A 54 -5.21 -13.75 -5.37
CA THR A 54 -5.25 -12.54 -6.20
C THR A 54 -6.11 -11.44 -5.58
N VAL A 55 -5.56 -10.22 -5.51
CA VAL A 55 -6.26 -9.01 -5.10
C VAL A 55 -6.58 -8.18 -6.34
N THR A 56 -7.84 -7.78 -6.49
CA THR A 56 -8.20 -6.85 -7.56
C THR A 56 -7.95 -5.42 -7.06
N LEU A 57 -7.16 -4.65 -7.80
CA LEU A 57 -6.74 -3.30 -7.41
C LEU A 57 -7.30 -2.28 -8.39
N LEU A 58 -8.09 -1.34 -7.89
CA LEU A 58 -8.62 -0.23 -8.69
C LEU A 58 -7.65 0.95 -8.71
N ASP A 59 -6.90 1.11 -9.79
CA ASP A 59 -6.12 2.31 -10.09
C ASP A 59 -6.86 3.15 -11.13
N TYR A 60 -7.60 4.16 -10.67
CA TYR A 60 -8.36 5.08 -11.53
C TYR A 60 -7.49 6.13 -12.20
N GLY A 61 -6.16 6.04 -12.08
CA GLY A 61 -5.27 6.93 -12.80
C GLY A 61 -5.05 8.29 -12.14
N ALA A 62 -5.29 8.45 -10.83
CA ALA A 62 -4.76 9.59 -10.09
C ALA A 62 -3.85 9.15 -8.95
N GLY A 63 -2.63 9.71 -8.96
CA GLY A 63 -1.56 9.49 -7.99
C GLY A 63 -0.93 8.09 -8.02
N ASN A 64 -0.25 7.75 -6.93
CA ASN A 64 0.72 6.65 -6.90
C ASN A 64 0.28 5.52 -5.98
N VAL A 65 -0.19 4.42 -6.59
CA VAL A 65 -0.63 3.19 -5.90
C VAL A 65 0.52 2.22 -5.59
N ARG A 66 1.77 2.59 -5.90
CA ARG A 66 2.92 1.69 -5.82
C ARG A 66 3.14 1.13 -4.42
N SER A 67 3.05 1.96 -3.38
CA SER A 67 3.19 1.51 -1.99
C SER A 67 2.13 0.48 -1.62
N VAL A 68 0.88 0.65 -2.06
CA VAL A 68 -0.19 -0.34 -1.87
C VAL A 68 0.14 -1.63 -2.61
N ARG A 69 0.61 -1.55 -3.86
CA ARG A 69 1.03 -2.73 -4.64
C ARG A 69 2.18 -3.47 -3.94
N ASN A 70 3.16 -2.76 -3.42
CA ASN A 70 4.30 -3.35 -2.72
C ASN A 70 3.86 -4.01 -1.41
N ALA A 71 2.98 -3.39 -0.64
CA ALA A 71 2.46 -3.97 0.60
C ALA A 71 1.67 -5.26 0.32
N ILE A 72 0.83 -5.29 -0.72
CA ILE A 72 0.08 -6.49 -1.13
C ILE A 72 1.05 -7.61 -1.54
N ARG A 73 2.05 -7.32 -2.37
CA ARG A 73 3.07 -8.29 -2.79
C ARG A 73 3.93 -8.79 -1.62
N TYR A 74 4.32 -7.89 -0.72
CA TYR A 74 5.07 -8.22 0.49
C TYR A 74 4.30 -9.19 1.38
N LEU A 75 2.97 -9.07 1.44
CA LEU A 75 2.10 -10.01 2.16
C LEU A 75 1.87 -11.35 1.41
N GLY A 76 2.46 -11.50 0.22
CA GLY A 76 2.43 -12.73 -0.57
C GLY A 76 1.17 -12.89 -1.42
N PHE A 77 0.63 -11.80 -1.95
CA PHE A 77 -0.53 -11.80 -2.84
C PHE A 77 -0.18 -11.25 -4.22
N ASP A 78 -0.85 -11.81 -5.23
CA ASP A 78 -0.81 -11.31 -6.60
C ASP A 78 -1.82 -10.19 -6.79
N ILE A 79 -1.58 -9.34 -7.79
CA ILE A 79 -2.43 -8.20 -8.09
C ILE A 79 -2.98 -8.34 -9.51
N ARG A 80 -4.29 -8.15 -9.63
CA ARG A 80 -4.96 -7.92 -10.91
C ARG A 80 -5.46 -6.49 -10.95
N ASP A 81 -4.99 -5.71 -11.90
CA ASP A 81 -5.45 -4.34 -12.09
C ASP A 81 -6.85 -4.33 -12.73
N VAL A 82 -7.72 -3.47 -12.23
CA VAL A 82 -9.02 -3.19 -12.87
C VAL A 82 -8.76 -2.44 -14.17
N GLN A 83 -9.28 -2.95 -15.29
CA GLN A 83 -9.25 -2.29 -16.59
C GLN A 83 -10.65 -1.88 -17.05
N SER A 84 -11.69 -2.56 -16.57
CA SER A 84 -13.08 -2.25 -16.91
C SER A 84 -14.05 -2.43 -15.73
N PRO A 85 -15.29 -1.92 -15.81
CA PRO A 85 -16.31 -2.12 -14.78
C PRO A 85 -16.57 -3.61 -14.47
N GLU A 86 -16.44 -4.50 -15.46
CA GLU A 86 -16.65 -5.94 -15.29
C GLU A 86 -15.61 -6.57 -14.37
N ASP A 87 -14.36 -6.07 -14.37
CA ASP A 87 -13.32 -6.55 -13.45
C ASP A 87 -13.71 -6.28 -11.99
N ILE A 88 -14.33 -5.11 -11.72
CA ILE A 88 -14.85 -4.74 -10.39
C ILE A 88 -15.95 -5.73 -10.00
N VAL A 89 -16.94 -5.93 -10.88
CA VAL A 89 -18.07 -6.82 -10.61
C VAL A 89 -17.64 -8.28 -10.48
N ALA A 90 -16.51 -8.70 -11.05
CA ALA A 90 -15.98 -10.06 -10.91
C ALA A 90 -15.07 -10.25 -9.68
N ALA A 91 -14.46 -9.19 -9.15
CA ALA A 91 -13.42 -9.25 -8.13
C ALA A 91 -13.78 -10.05 -6.87
N GLU A 92 -13.03 -11.10 -6.52
CA GLU A 92 -13.27 -11.81 -5.23
C GLU A 92 -13.02 -10.90 -4.01
N ARG A 93 -12.09 -9.97 -4.16
CA ARG A 93 -11.77 -8.93 -3.20
C ARG A 93 -11.17 -7.73 -3.91
N LEU A 94 -11.65 -6.55 -3.55
CA LEU A 94 -11.33 -5.29 -4.21
C LEU A 94 -10.66 -4.34 -3.23
N VAL A 95 -9.47 -3.85 -3.59
CA VAL A 95 -8.82 -2.73 -2.91
C VAL A 95 -8.96 -1.51 -3.80
N PHE A 96 -9.53 -0.45 -3.25
CA PHE A 96 -9.63 0.84 -3.90
C PHE A 96 -8.79 1.88 -3.15
N PRO A 97 -7.50 2.02 -3.50
CA PRO A 97 -6.70 3.12 -3.03
C PRO A 97 -7.07 4.41 -3.75
N GLY A 98 -7.00 5.54 -3.05
CA GLY A 98 -7.08 6.81 -3.74
C GLY A 98 -6.27 7.91 -3.08
N VAL A 99 -5.64 8.70 -3.94
CA VAL A 99 -4.84 9.88 -3.62
C VAL A 99 -5.16 10.96 -4.65
N GLY A 100 -5.18 12.22 -4.23
CA GLY A 100 -5.55 13.35 -5.09
C GLY A 100 -6.96 13.85 -4.81
N ALA A 101 -7.53 14.57 -5.77
CA ALA A 101 -8.77 15.32 -5.58
C ALA A 101 -10.02 14.45 -5.79
N PHE A 102 -11.00 14.62 -4.90
CA PHE A 102 -12.31 13.98 -4.90
C PHE A 102 -13.06 14.20 -6.22
N GLY A 103 -13.12 15.45 -6.68
CA GLY A 103 -13.76 15.82 -7.94
C GLY A 103 -13.19 15.06 -9.13
N SER A 104 -11.86 15.10 -9.29
CA SER A 104 -11.17 14.41 -10.38
C SER A 104 -11.37 12.90 -10.34
N ALA A 105 -11.40 12.29 -9.15
CA ALA A 105 -11.66 10.86 -9.02
C ALA A 105 -13.08 10.49 -9.43
N MET A 106 -14.10 11.19 -8.93
CA MET A 106 -15.51 10.94 -9.30
C MET A 106 -15.75 11.16 -10.79
N ASP A 107 -15.12 12.17 -11.39
CA ASP A 107 -15.19 12.42 -12.82
C ASP A 107 -14.71 11.22 -13.65
N VAL A 108 -13.54 10.66 -13.30
CA VAL A 108 -13.01 9.48 -13.98
C VAL A 108 -13.94 8.29 -13.77
N LEU A 109 -14.33 8.00 -12.52
CA LEU A 109 -15.17 6.85 -12.19
C LEU A 109 -16.54 6.90 -12.87
N ASN A 110 -17.13 8.09 -13.01
CA ASN A 110 -18.40 8.28 -13.70
C ASN A 110 -18.24 8.10 -15.21
N ARG A 111 -17.21 8.70 -15.82
CA ARG A 111 -16.96 8.60 -17.28
C ARG A 111 -16.61 7.17 -17.71
N THR A 112 -15.94 6.39 -16.88
CA THR A 112 -15.58 5.00 -17.18
C THR A 112 -16.66 3.99 -16.79
N GLY A 113 -17.76 4.43 -16.15
CA GLY A 113 -18.80 3.54 -15.62
C GLY A 113 -18.41 2.77 -14.35
N MET A 114 -17.18 2.95 -13.85
CA MET A 114 -16.68 2.28 -12.64
C MET A 114 -17.46 2.68 -11.38
N ALA A 115 -18.02 3.89 -11.31
CA ALA A 115 -18.84 4.32 -10.17
C ALA A 115 -20.07 3.43 -9.97
N ASN A 116 -20.74 3.03 -11.04
CA ASN A 116 -21.91 2.13 -10.96
C ASN A 116 -21.50 0.71 -10.57
N ALA A 117 -20.41 0.20 -11.15
CA ALA A 117 -19.87 -1.10 -10.77
C ALA A 117 -19.43 -1.17 -9.30
N LEU A 118 -18.84 -0.09 -8.77
CA LEU A 118 -18.51 0.02 -7.35
C LEU A 118 -19.76 -0.04 -6.47
N ARG A 119 -20.81 0.72 -6.81
CA ARG A 119 -22.09 0.67 -6.07
C ARG A 119 -22.69 -0.74 -6.08
N GLU A 120 -22.72 -1.39 -7.23
CA GLU A 120 -23.21 -2.78 -7.36
C GLU A 120 -22.38 -3.77 -6.53
N TYR A 121 -21.06 -3.66 -6.60
CA TYR A 121 -20.13 -4.50 -5.83
C TYR A 121 -20.35 -4.37 -4.33
N ILE A 122 -20.48 -3.13 -3.85
CA ILE A 122 -20.71 -2.80 -2.44
C ILE A 122 -22.10 -3.28 -1.99
N GLN A 123 -23.14 -3.09 -2.80
CA GLN A 123 -24.50 -3.57 -2.51
C GLN A 123 -24.58 -5.10 -2.39
N ARG A 124 -23.72 -5.83 -3.10
CA ARG A 124 -23.59 -7.30 -2.99
C ARG A 124 -22.77 -7.76 -1.78
N ASP A 125 -22.35 -6.85 -0.91
CA ASP A 125 -21.57 -7.11 0.30
C ASP A 125 -20.31 -7.97 0.03
N ARG A 126 -19.57 -7.61 -1.03
CA ARG A 126 -18.32 -8.29 -1.37
C ARG A 126 -17.11 -7.62 -0.71
N PRO A 127 -16.01 -8.36 -0.40
CA PRO A 127 -14.85 -7.81 0.28
C PRO A 127 -14.30 -6.57 -0.43
N PHE A 128 -14.42 -5.42 0.24
CA PHE A 128 -14.00 -4.10 -0.26
C PHE A 128 -13.12 -3.41 0.79
N LEU A 129 -11.98 -2.87 0.35
CA LEU A 129 -11.15 -1.98 1.17
C LEU A 129 -10.92 -0.65 0.46
N GLY A 130 -11.56 0.42 0.93
CA GLY A 130 -11.25 1.79 0.52
C GLY A 130 -10.10 2.38 1.34
N ILE A 131 -9.12 3.02 0.71
CA ILE A 131 -7.98 3.67 1.40
C ILE A 131 -7.95 5.16 1.08
N CYS A 132 -7.88 5.99 2.11
CA CYS A 132 -7.83 7.45 2.07
C CYS A 132 -8.97 8.04 1.23
N LEU A 133 -8.73 8.45 -0.01
CA LEU A 133 -9.79 8.94 -0.88
C LEU A 133 -10.82 7.84 -1.18
N GLY A 134 -10.42 6.57 -1.22
CA GLY A 134 -11.34 5.44 -1.37
C GLY A 134 -12.37 5.34 -0.23
N LEU A 135 -12.03 5.80 0.99
CA LEU A 135 -13.01 5.96 2.08
C LEU A 135 -13.93 7.16 1.81
N GLN A 136 -13.35 8.31 1.44
CA GLN A 136 -14.08 9.56 1.26
C GLN A 136 -15.15 9.45 0.18
N LEU A 137 -14.84 8.78 -0.94
CA LEU A 137 -15.75 8.61 -2.06
C LEU A 137 -17.01 7.79 -1.71
N LEU A 138 -17.01 7.02 -0.61
CA LEU A 138 -18.21 6.29 -0.15
C LEU A 138 -19.32 7.23 0.36
N PHE A 139 -18.96 8.45 0.76
CA PHE A 139 -19.91 9.41 1.33
C PHE A 139 -20.75 10.12 0.26
N ASP A 140 -21.74 10.91 0.70
CA ASP A 140 -22.67 11.61 -0.21
C ASP A 140 -21.97 12.62 -1.09
N SER A 141 -21.05 13.40 -0.51
CA SER A 141 -20.37 14.49 -1.22
C SER A 141 -19.09 14.96 -0.55
N SER A 142 -18.34 15.82 -1.26
CA SER A 142 -17.20 16.57 -0.75
C SER A 142 -17.35 18.05 -1.06
N GLU A 143 -16.81 18.89 -0.18
CA GLU A 143 -16.67 20.35 -0.35
C GLU A 143 -15.32 20.72 -1.03
N GLU A 144 -14.47 19.74 -1.36
CA GLU A 144 -13.19 19.99 -2.02
C GLU A 144 -13.38 20.60 -3.41
N ASN A 145 -12.94 21.85 -3.56
CA ASN A 145 -13.06 22.63 -4.80
C ASN A 145 -14.51 22.80 -5.29
N GLY A 146 -15.47 22.82 -4.35
CA GLY A 146 -16.91 22.94 -4.62
C GLY A 146 -17.66 21.65 -4.28
N PRO A 147 -19.01 21.68 -4.28
CA PRO A 147 -19.81 20.51 -3.95
C PRO A 147 -19.73 19.47 -5.07
N VAL A 148 -19.19 18.30 -4.77
CA VAL A 148 -19.13 17.14 -5.69
C VAL A 148 -19.80 15.95 -5.04
N SER A 149 -20.72 15.29 -5.76
CA SER A 149 -21.35 14.03 -5.30
C SER A 149 -20.37 12.86 -5.31
N GLY A 150 -20.36 12.06 -4.25
CA GLY A 150 -19.64 10.81 -4.15
C GLY A 150 -20.44 9.60 -4.66
N LEU A 151 -20.11 8.42 -4.16
CA LEU A 151 -20.84 7.19 -4.43
C LEU A 151 -22.20 7.17 -3.72
N GLY A 152 -22.36 7.90 -2.61
CA GLY A 152 -23.62 7.99 -1.87
C GLY A 152 -24.01 6.69 -1.16
N VAL A 153 -23.00 5.95 -0.67
CA VAL A 153 -23.21 4.69 0.08
C VAL A 153 -23.41 4.99 1.57
N ILE A 154 -22.73 6.01 2.09
CA ILE A 154 -22.72 6.38 3.51
C ILE A 154 -23.18 7.83 3.66
N PRO A 155 -24.13 8.13 4.54
CA PRO A 155 -24.53 9.51 4.79
C PRO A 155 -23.35 10.35 5.32
N GLY A 156 -23.12 11.51 4.73
CA GLY A 156 -22.13 12.46 5.21
C GLY A 156 -21.44 13.28 4.12
N VAL A 157 -20.80 14.36 4.58
CA VAL A 157 -20.07 15.29 3.71
C VAL A 157 -18.61 15.31 4.12
N VAL A 158 -17.73 15.17 3.14
CA VAL A 158 -16.28 15.30 3.28
C VAL A 158 -15.94 16.79 3.32
N ARG A 159 -15.48 17.26 4.49
CA ARG A 159 -15.21 18.68 4.77
C ARG A 159 -13.76 18.93 5.09
N ARG A 160 -13.28 20.13 4.81
CA ARG A 160 -11.92 20.54 5.17
C ARG A 160 -11.77 20.61 6.70
N PHE A 161 -10.58 20.30 7.22
CA PHE A 161 -10.24 20.62 8.61
C PHE A 161 -10.41 22.13 8.87
N ASP A 162 -10.99 22.47 10.02
CA ASP A 162 -11.07 23.87 10.46
C ASP A 162 -9.70 24.35 10.96
N SER A 163 -9.09 25.27 10.21
CA SER A 163 -7.81 25.89 10.55
C SER A 163 -7.95 27.23 11.28
N SER A 164 -9.18 27.69 11.57
CA SER A 164 -9.44 28.99 12.20
C SER A 164 -8.77 29.15 13.57
N ASN A 165 -8.64 28.04 14.32
CA ASN A 165 -8.00 28.01 15.63
C ASN A 165 -6.49 27.65 15.59
N GLY A 166 -5.83 27.88 14.45
CA GLY A 166 -4.39 27.65 14.29
C GLY A 166 -4.00 26.17 14.10
N LEU A 167 -4.97 25.30 13.81
CA LEU A 167 -4.69 23.92 13.43
C LEU A 167 -3.96 23.90 12.07
N ILE A 168 -2.83 23.20 12.01
CA ILE A 168 -2.06 23.04 10.77
C ILE A 168 -2.84 22.10 9.84
N VAL A 169 -3.08 22.51 8.60
CA VAL A 169 -3.79 21.70 7.59
C VAL A 169 -2.94 21.68 6.32
N PRO A 170 -2.65 20.51 5.73
CA PRO A 170 -3.18 19.17 6.02
C PRO A 170 -2.77 18.55 7.36
N HIS A 171 -3.59 17.62 7.86
CA HIS A 171 -3.21 16.66 8.90
C HIS A 171 -2.17 15.71 8.32
N ILE A 172 -0.89 15.91 8.67
CA ILE A 172 0.23 15.05 8.26
C ILE A 172 0.90 14.47 9.50
N GLY A 173 0.90 13.14 9.60
CA GLY A 173 1.68 12.43 10.61
C GLY A 173 0.96 11.23 11.21
N TRP A 174 1.51 10.77 12.32
CA TRP A 174 1.12 9.53 12.99
C TRP A 174 0.13 9.81 14.11
N ASN A 175 -1.12 9.39 13.97
CA ASN A 175 -2.17 9.63 14.96
C ASN A 175 -2.77 8.32 15.48
N ALA A 176 -3.23 8.33 16.74
CA ALA A 176 -3.67 7.14 17.43
C ALA A 176 -5.13 6.80 17.12
N LEU A 177 -5.40 5.54 16.75
CA LEU A 177 -6.74 5.04 16.53
C LEU A 177 -7.51 4.87 17.85
N GLN A 178 -8.77 5.26 17.85
CA GLN A 178 -9.72 4.95 18.92
C GLN A 178 -10.81 4.06 18.32
N ILE A 179 -10.76 2.76 18.63
CA ILE A 179 -11.71 1.80 18.08
C ILE A 179 -13.07 1.98 18.75
N THR A 180 -14.11 2.22 17.94
CA THR A 180 -15.49 2.39 18.41
C THR A 180 -16.31 1.12 18.26
N LYS A 181 -15.88 0.22 17.37
CA LYS A 181 -16.48 -1.08 17.09
C LYS A 181 -15.38 -2.07 16.78
N ASP A 182 -15.34 -3.17 17.53
CA ASP A 182 -14.39 -4.25 17.27
C ASP A 182 -14.67 -4.87 15.90
N THR A 183 -13.64 -4.95 15.06
CA THR A 183 -13.70 -5.56 13.73
C THR A 183 -12.46 -6.44 13.52
N PRO A 184 -12.54 -7.52 12.73
CA PRO A 184 -11.36 -8.31 12.38
C PRO A 184 -10.23 -7.48 11.78
N LEU A 185 -10.57 -6.48 10.95
CA LEU A 185 -9.62 -5.57 10.32
C LEU A 185 -8.74 -4.81 11.31
N LEU A 186 -9.31 -4.39 12.44
CA LEU A 186 -8.66 -3.50 13.41
C LEU A 186 -8.23 -4.25 14.68
N GLN A 187 -8.12 -5.58 14.60
CA GLN A 187 -7.73 -6.41 15.74
C GLN A 187 -6.34 -5.99 16.26
N GLY A 188 -6.29 -5.56 17.53
CA GLY A 188 -5.06 -5.09 18.16
C GLY A 188 -4.58 -3.70 17.74
N ALA A 189 -5.37 -2.97 16.93
CA ALA A 189 -5.01 -1.64 16.45
C ALA A 189 -5.45 -0.50 17.40
N ASP A 190 -6.22 -0.79 18.46
CA ASP A 190 -6.64 0.24 19.42
C ASP A 190 -5.45 0.90 20.12
N GLY A 191 -5.45 2.23 20.11
CA GLY A 191 -4.37 3.06 20.63
C GLY A 191 -3.07 3.01 19.81
N GLN A 192 -3.01 2.28 18.69
CA GLN A 192 -1.85 2.27 17.81
C GLN A 192 -1.82 3.50 16.91
N HIS A 193 -0.60 3.98 16.61
CA HIS A 193 -0.39 5.05 15.67
C HIS A 193 -0.41 4.55 14.22
N VAL A 194 -1.10 5.29 13.35
CA VAL A 194 -1.15 5.09 11.91
C VAL A 194 -0.95 6.42 11.19
N TYR A 195 -0.49 6.36 9.94
CA TYR A 195 -0.10 7.53 9.17
C TYR A 195 -1.28 8.15 8.40
N PHE A 196 -1.49 9.44 8.62
CA PHE A 196 -2.49 10.27 7.95
C PHE A 196 -1.80 11.36 7.11
N VAL A 197 -2.37 11.64 5.93
CA VAL A 197 -2.00 12.77 5.07
C VAL A 197 -3.25 13.26 4.32
N HIS A 198 -3.99 14.19 4.91
CA HIS A 198 -5.25 14.67 4.33
C HIS A 198 -5.66 16.05 4.84
N SER A 199 -6.29 16.84 3.96
CA SER A 199 -6.91 18.13 4.34
C SER A 199 -8.41 18.03 4.60
N TYR A 200 -9.04 16.94 4.16
CA TYR A 200 -10.48 16.73 4.23
C TYR A 200 -10.81 15.49 5.05
N ARG A 201 -11.92 15.52 5.78
CA ARG A 201 -12.33 14.50 6.74
C ARG A 201 -13.85 14.41 6.78
N VAL A 202 -14.38 13.32 7.33
CA VAL A 202 -15.81 13.19 7.64
C VAL A 202 -15.99 13.17 9.16
N LEU A 203 -16.99 13.92 9.63
CA LEU A 203 -17.36 13.96 11.05
C LEU A 203 -18.33 12.80 11.38
N PRO A 204 -18.17 12.17 12.56
CA PRO A 204 -19.19 11.28 13.11
C PRO A 204 -20.55 11.97 13.24
N SER A 205 -21.63 11.27 12.89
CA SER A 205 -23.01 11.73 13.05
C SER A 205 -23.93 10.54 13.33
N ASP A 206 -25.17 10.82 13.74
CA ASP A 206 -26.17 9.75 13.94
C ASP A 206 -26.48 9.00 12.64
N ALA A 207 -26.46 9.68 11.50
CA ALA A 207 -26.77 9.10 10.20
C ALA A 207 -25.72 8.08 9.73
N ASN A 208 -24.45 8.23 10.15
CA ASN A 208 -23.36 7.31 9.78
C ASN A 208 -22.84 6.45 10.93
N ARG A 209 -23.40 6.58 12.13
CA ARG A 209 -22.97 5.89 13.37
C ARG A 209 -22.72 4.38 13.18
N ASN A 210 -23.60 3.69 12.47
CA ASN A 210 -23.51 2.22 12.31
C ASN A 210 -22.32 1.76 11.45
N TRP A 211 -21.77 2.67 10.64
CA TRP A 211 -20.60 2.43 9.79
C TRP A 211 -19.30 2.64 10.55
N ILE A 212 -19.25 3.47 11.58
CA ILE A 212 -17.98 3.90 12.20
C ILE A 212 -17.34 2.76 12.98
N SER A 213 -16.12 2.36 12.58
CA SER A 213 -15.31 1.38 13.30
C SER A 213 -14.20 1.99 14.13
N SER A 214 -13.69 3.15 13.74
CA SER A 214 -12.79 3.92 14.59
C SER A 214 -12.84 5.41 14.29
N ILE A 215 -12.41 6.19 15.28
CA ILE A 215 -12.21 7.64 15.17
C ILE A 215 -10.77 8.03 15.51
N CYS A 216 -10.39 9.23 15.11
CA CYS A 216 -9.17 9.91 15.55
C CYS A 216 -9.50 11.36 15.93
N ASN A 217 -8.63 11.98 16.73
CA ASN A 217 -8.77 13.37 17.14
C ASN A 217 -7.65 14.22 16.52
N TYR A 218 -8.02 15.25 15.76
CA TYR A 218 -7.11 16.27 15.24
C TYR A 218 -7.86 17.60 15.06
N GLY A 219 -7.77 18.46 16.07
CA GLY A 219 -8.75 19.53 16.30
C GLY A 219 -10.07 18.94 16.77
N ASP A 220 -10.83 18.39 15.83
CA ASP A 220 -12.09 17.68 16.08
C ASP A 220 -11.93 16.16 15.94
N SER A 221 -12.90 15.41 16.46
CA SER A 221 -13.03 13.98 16.15
C SER A 221 -13.47 13.78 14.70
N PHE A 222 -12.82 12.86 14.00
CA PHE A 222 -13.16 12.48 12.64
C PHE A 222 -13.15 10.95 12.48
N ILE A 223 -13.89 10.47 11.48
CA ILE A 223 -13.96 9.05 11.14
C ILE A 223 -12.60 8.62 10.58
N SER A 224 -11.92 7.69 11.26
CA SER A 224 -10.65 7.13 10.80
C SER A 224 -10.82 5.78 10.10
N SER A 225 -11.89 5.04 10.40
CA SER A 225 -12.30 3.88 9.61
C SER A 225 -13.80 3.59 9.70
N ILE A 226 -14.31 2.89 8.68
CA ILE A 226 -15.68 2.37 8.61
C ILE A 226 -15.69 0.86 8.37
N SER A 227 -16.76 0.22 8.84
CA SER A 227 -17.02 -1.21 8.71
C SER A 227 -18.52 -1.55 8.73
N MET A 228 -19.01 -2.12 7.63
CA MET A 228 -20.36 -2.69 7.50
C MET A 228 -20.30 -3.93 6.61
N GLY A 229 -20.69 -5.09 7.14
CA GLY A 229 -20.53 -6.36 6.42
C GLY A 229 -19.07 -6.59 5.99
N ASN A 230 -18.86 -6.86 4.71
CA ASN A 230 -17.55 -7.02 4.08
C ASN A 230 -16.97 -5.70 3.52
N ILE A 231 -17.64 -4.57 3.76
CA ILE A 231 -17.23 -3.24 3.33
C ILE A 231 -16.42 -2.59 4.43
N GLN A 232 -15.14 -2.37 4.14
CA GLN A 232 -14.18 -1.75 5.03
C GLN A 232 -13.57 -0.53 4.34
N ALA A 233 -13.29 0.54 5.08
CA ALA A 233 -12.46 1.60 4.55
C ALA A 233 -11.70 2.32 5.68
N VAL A 234 -10.55 2.89 5.34
CA VAL A 234 -9.65 3.58 6.28
C VAL A 234 -9.24 4.94 5.72
N GLN A 235 -9.19 5.97 6.56
CA GLN A 235 -8.76 7.31 6.17
C GLN A 235 -7.22 7.43 6.18
N PHE A 236 -6.56 6.65 7.04
CA PHE A 236 -5.11 6.53 7.07
C PHE A 236 -4.57 5.63 5.93
N HIS A 237 -3.27 5.66 5.73
CA HIS A 237 -2.57 4.85 4.72
C HIS A 237 -1.91 3.64 5.39
N PRO A 238 -2.54 2.45 5.40
CA PRO A 238 -1.96 1.29 6.05
C PRO A 238 -0.66 0.81 5.37
N GLU A 239 -0.51 1.05 4.06
CA GLU A 239 0.75 0.82 3.34
C GLU A 239 1.89 1.75 3.77
N LYS A 240 1.59 2.83 4.50
CA LYS A 240 2.53 3.80 5.07
C LYS A 240 2.56 3.82 6.60
N SER A 241 1.86 2.89 7.24
CA SER A 241 1.72 2.84 8.70
C SER A 241 2.59 1.75 9.34
N GLY A 242 3.70 1.38 8.70
CA GLY A 242 4.66 0.40 9.20
C GLY A 242 4.04 -0.95 9.54
N ALA A 243 4.49 -1.56 10.63
CA ALA A 243 4.01 -2.88 11.05
C ALA A 243 2.50 -2.91 11.37
N THR A 244 1.97 -1.84 12.00
CA THR A 244 0.54 -1.71 12.30
C THR A 244 -0.29 -1.74 11.03
N GLY A 245 0.11 -0.94 10.04
CA GLY A 245 -0.59 -0.87 8.76
C GLY A 245 -0.51 -2.17 7.94
N LEU A 246 0.66 -2.81 7.91
CA LEU A 246 0.80 -4.13 7.29
C LEU A 246 -0.06 -5.20 7.98
N SER A 247 -0.22 -5.14 9.31
CA SER A 247 -1.13 -6.02 10.04
C SER A 247 -2.58 -5.81 9.62
N ILE A 248 -3.02 -4.55 9.52
CA ILE A 248 -4.38 -4.19 9.08
C ILE A 248 -4.64 -4.69 7.65
N LEU A 249 -3.70 -4.47 6.72
CA LEU A 249 -3.81 -5.00 5.36
C LEU A 249 -3.84 -6.52 5.34
N LYS A 250 -3.02 -7.18 6.16
CA LYS A 250 -3.00 -8.64 6.26
C LYS A 250 -4.36 -9.19 6.71
N GLU A 251 -5.01 -8.59 7.70
CA GLU A 251 -6.33 -9.03 8.16
C GLU A 251 -7.42 -8.86 7.09
N PHE A 252 -7.35 -7.83 6.25
CA PHE A 252 -8.24 -7.71 5.09
C PHE A 252 -7.98 -8.81 4.04
N LEU A 253 -6.71 -9.08 3.75
CA LEU A 253 -6.32 -10.00 2.66
C LEU A 253 -6.43 -11.49 3.04
N ARG A 254 -6.23 -11.81 4.33
CA ARG A 254 -6.32 -13.13 4.94
C ARG A 254 -7.19 -13.02 6.20
N PRO A 255 -8.52 -12.90 6.07
CA PRO A 255 -9.39 -12.87 7.22
C PRO A 255 -9.30 -14.22 7.97
N ASN A 256 -8.66 -14.22 9.14
CA ASN A 256 -8.55 -15.40 9.97
C ASN A 256 -9.86 -15.60 10.75
N SER A 257 -10.44 -16.80 10.66
CA SER A 257 -11.65 -17.19 11.40
C SER A 257 -11.41 -17.52 12.89
N LEU A 258 -10.16 -17.45 13.37
CA LEU A 258 -9.77 -17.75 14.75
C LEU A 258 -8.98 -16.59 15.36
N GLY A 259 -9.70 -15.56 15.80
CA GLY A 259 -9.12 -14.38 16.43
C GLY A 259 -8.57 -14.70 17.83
N THR A 260 -7.25 -14.73 17.99
CA THR A 260 -6.64 -14.68 19.32
C THR A 260 -6.59 -13.21 19.75
N LYS A 261 -7.34 -12.83 20.80
CA LYS A 261 -7.36 -11.45 21.29
C LYS A 261 -5.94 -11.05 21.75
N VAL A 262 -5.28 -10.19 20.98
CA VAL A 262 -4.03 -9.56 21.42
C VAL A 262 -4.39 -8.43 22.39
N PRO A 263 -3.83 -8.40 23.61
CA PRO A 263 -4.13 -7.33 24.56
C PRO A 263 -3.67 -5.98 24.00
N ALA A 264 -4.56 -4.98 24.07
CA ALA A 264 -4.20 -3.60 23.73
C ALA A 264 -3.05 -3.13 24.62
N ARG A 265 -1.93 -2.70 24.01
CA ARG A 265 -0.84 -2.01 24.71
C ARG A 265 -1.15 -0.51 24.81
N ARG A 266 -0.57 0.12 25.84
CA ARG A 266 -0.70 1.51 26.30
C ARG A 266 -1.39 2.47 25.30
N LYS A 267 -2.58 2.98 25.69
CA LYS A 267 -3.41 3.88 24.88
C LYS A 267 -2.70 5.20 24.57
N ALA A 268 -2.29 5.41 23.33
CA ALA A 268 -2.00 6.75 22.83
C ALA A 268 -3.31 7.41 22.37
N SER A 269 -3.41 8.74 22.48
CA SER A 269 -4.62 9.49 22.14
C SER A 269 -4.36 10.75 21.32
N LYS A 270 -3.10 10.98 20.90
CA LYS A 270 -2.65 12.21 20.24
C LYS A 270 -1.68 11.89 19.09
N LEU A 271 -1.53 12.87 18.20
CA LEU A 271 -0.49 12.91 17.18
C LEU A 271 0.89 12.71 17.83
N ALA A 272 1.67 11.76 17.30
CA ALA A 272 3.02 11.49 17.76
C ALA A 272 4.00 12.60 17.31
N LYS A 273 5.13 12.71 18.03
CA LYS A 273 6.27 13.48 17.53
C LYS A 273 6.88 12.71 16.37
N ARG A 274 6.95 13.31 15.19
CA ARG A 274 7.48 12.70 13.97
C ARG A 274 9.01 12.82 13.92
N VAL A 275 9.71 11.70 13.80
CA VAL A 275 11.15 11.62 13.60
C VAL A 275 11.46 11.25 12.15
N ILE A 276 12.04 12.19 11.41
CA ILE A 276 12.37 12.04 9.99
C ILE A 276 13.85 11.70 9.86
N ALA A 277 14.17 10.58 9.23
CA ALA A 277 15.54 10.21 8.89
C ALA A 277 15.88 10.73 7.48
N CYS A 278 16.94 11.52 7.37
CA CYS A 278 17.37 12.11 6.10
C CYS A 278 18.68 11.49 5.62
N LEU A 279 18.77 11.21 4.32
CA LEU A 279 20.02 10.80 3.68
C LEU A 279 20.33 11.63 2.42
N ASP A 280 21.59 12.01 2.30
CA ASP A 280 22.14 12.67 1.12
C ASP A 280 22.52 11.63 0.07
N VAL A 281 21.93 11.73 -1.13
CA VAL A 281 22.23 10.83 -2.25
C VAL A 281 23.11 11.55 -3.27
N ARG A 282 24.30 11.00 -3.53
CA ARG A 282 25.29 11.53 -4.49
C ARG A 282 25.76 10.45 -5.45
N SER A 283 26.23 10.86 -6.62
CA SER A 283 27.03 10.01 -7.50
C SER A 283 28.49 10.02 -7.04
N ASN A 284 29.11 8.84 -6.91
CA ASN A 284 30.55 8.73 -6.69
C ASN A 284 31.33 8.90 -8.02
N ASP A 285 32.66 8.84 -7.96
CA ASP A 285 33.55 9.00 -9.12
C ASP A 285 33.38 7.89 -10.18
N LYS A 286 32.71 6.78 -9.85
CA LYS A 286 32.35 5.68 -10.76
C LYS A 286 30.93 5.80 -11.33
N GLY A 287 30.18 6.82 -10.93
CA GLY A 287 28.78 7.02 -11.32
C GLY A 287 27.76 6.25 -10.47
N ASP A 288 28.17 5.50 -9.44
CA ASP A 288 27.23 4.80 -8.55
C ASP A 288 26.60 5.78 -7.56
N LEU A 289 25.34 5.53 -7.19
CA LEU A 289 24.68 6.27 -6.13
C LEU A 289 25.11 5.77 -4.74
N VAL A 290 25.63 6.69 -3.95
CA VAL A 290 26.15 6.46 -2.59
C VAL A 290 25.53 7.46 -1.61
N VAL A 291 25.47 7.06 -0.34
CA VAL A 291 25.15 7.98 0.75
C VAL A 291 26.42 8.63 1.26
N THR A 292 26.40 9.94 1.49
CA THR A 292 27.54 10.67 2.05
C THR A 292 27.20 11.30 3.40
N LYS A 293 28.22 11.51 4.24
CA LYS A 293 28.06 12.20 5.53
C LYS A 293 27.90 13.71 5.30
N GLY A 294 26.80 14.29 5.80
CA GLY A 294 26.50 15.71 5.66
C GLY A 294 27.16 16.64 6.69
N ASP A 295 28.31 16.28 7.28
CA ASP A 295 28.92 17.07 8.37
C ASP A 295 29.96 18.09 7.93
N GLN A 296 30.45 18.05 6.68
CA GLN A 296 31.32 19.07 6.07
C GLN A 296 31.08 19.20 4.55
N TYR A 297 31.37 20.38 3.99
CA TYR A 297 31.41 20.60 2.53
C TYR A 297 32.45 19.72 1.83
N ASP A 298 33.44 19.21 2.57
CA ASP A 298 34.43 18.26 2.07
C ASP A 298 33.99 16.81 2.36
N VAL A 299 33.27 16.22 1.40
CA VAL A 299 32.80 14.83 1.45
C VAL A 299 33.88 13.82 1.08
N ARG A 300 35.11 14.27 0.81
CA ARG A 300 36.23 13.43 0.41
C ARG A 300 37.03 12.98 1.62
N ASP A 301 37.51 11.75 1.56
CA ASP A 301 38.35 11.22 2.61
C ASP A 301 39.74 11.88 2.60
N HIS A 302 40.35 12.07 3.79
CA HIS A 302 41.67 12.71 3.90
C HIS A 302 42.83 11.72 3.65
N THR A 303 42.50 10.50 3.22
CA THR A 303 43.44 9.48 2.77
C THR A 303 43.96 9.81 1.37
N SER A 304 45.06 9.17 0.95
CA SER A 304 45.75 9.43 -0.32
C SER A 304 44.87 9.29 -1.57
N SER A 305 43.70 8.64 -1.48
CA SER A 305 42.78 8.42 -2.59
C SER A 305 41.78 9.57 -2.84
N LYS A 306 41.53 10.48 -1.89
CA LYS A 306 40.53 11.57 -1.99
C LYS A 306 39.12 11.12 -2.45
N GLU A 307 38.75 9.87 -2.20
CA GLU A 307 37.46 9.31 -2.62
C GLU A 307 36.30 9.84 -1.77
N VAL A 308 35.10 9.86 -2.35
CA VAL A 308 33.86 10.24 -1.64
C VAL A 308 33.58 9.26 -0.50
N ARG A 309 33.36 9.76 0.72
CA ARG A 309 32.99 8.95 1.89
C ARG A 309 31.65 8.26 1.68
N ASN A 310 31.70 6.96 1.40
CA ASN A 310 30.53 6.12 1.12
C ASN A 310 29.99 5.48 2.42
N LEU A 311 28.80 5.90 2.85
CA LEU A 311 28.08 5.35 4.00
C LEU A 311 27.20 4.15 3.65
N GLY A 312 27.25 3.67 2.40
CA GLY A 312 26.48 2.55 1.90
C GLY A 312 25.53 2.94 0.76
N LYS A 313 24.74 1.96 0.34
CA LYS A 313 23.74 2.15 -0.71
C LYS A 313 22.51 2.85 -0.14
N PRO A 314 21.93 3.85 -0.83
CA PRO A 314 20.76 4.58 -0.36
C PRO A 314 19.57 3.70 0.07
N VAL A 315 19.32 2.63 -0.68
CA VAL A 315 18.20 1.69 -0.41
C VAL A 315 18.40 0.91 0.89
N ASP A 316 19.62 0.45 1.15
CA ASP A 316 19.93 -0.37 2.34
C ASP A 316 19.87 0.50 3.60
N LEU A 317 20.41 1.72 3.53
CA LEU A 317 20.34 2.67 4.63
C LEU A 317 18.90 3.12 4.93
N ALA A 318 18.11 3.40 3.89
CA ALA A 318 16.68 3.72 4.07
C ALA A 318 15.91 2.57 4.72
N SER A 319 16.22 1.32 4.34
CA SER A 319 15.65 0.12 4.97
C SER A 319 16.05 0.01 6.44
N GLN A 320 17.31 0.31 6.76
CA GLN A 320 17.79 0.31 8.14
C GLN A 320 17.09 1.38 8.99
N TYR A 321 16.96 2.62 8.47
CA TYR A 321 16.23 3.68 9.18
C TYR A 321 14.78 3.30 9.47
N TYR A 322 14.10 2.65 8.52
CA TYR A 322 12.76 2.12 8.76
C TYR A 322 12.72 1.08 9.88
N ILE A 323 13.65 0.11 9.87
CA ILE A 323 13.76 -0.93 10.91
C ILE A 323 14.05 -0.32 12.28
N ASP A 324 14.89 0.72 12.33
CA ASP A 324 15.27 1.44 13.55
C ASP A 324 14.16 2.36 14.09
N GLY A 325 13.06 2.50 13.34
CA GLY A 325 11.85 3.21 13.79
C GLY A 325 11.69 4.64 13.25
N ALA A 326 12.28 4.98 12.11
CA ALA A 326 12.01 6.25 11.45
C ALA A 326 10.53 6.34 11.02
N ASP A 327 9.89 7.46 11.34
CA ASP A 327 8.48 7.73 11.00
C ASP A 327 8.31 8.13 9.53
N GLU A 328 9.40 8.56 8.88
CA GLU A 328 9.51 9.00 7.48
C GLU A 328 10.98 8.96 7.06
N VAL A 329 11.24 8.66 5.78
CA VAL A 329 12.59 8.68 5.21
C VAL A 329 12.66 9.69 4.07
N SER A 330 13.58 10.64 4.19
CA SER A 330 13.80 11.71 3.22
C SER A 330 15.11 11.51 2.46
N PHE A 331 15.01 11.45 1.14
CA PHE A 331 16.15 11.41 0.23
C PHE A 331 16.43 12.81 -0.29
N LEU A 332 17.60 13.36 0.05
CA LEU A 332 18.08 14.61 -0.51
C LEU A 332 18.89 14.28 -1.77
N ASN A 333 18.23 14.42 -2.92
CA ASN A 333 18.83 14.20 -4.22
C ASN A 333 19.75 15.38 -4.57
N ILE A 334 21.03 15.18 -4.31
CA ILE A 334 22.10 16.15 -4.57
C ILE A 334 23.07 15.60 -5.63
N THR A 335 22.59 14.66 -6.47
CA THR A 335 23.24 14.26 -7.71
C THR A 335 23.29 15.50 -8.61
N GLY A 336 24.41 16.22 -8.54
CA GLY A 336 24.59 17.45 -9.30
C GLY A 336 24.70 17.13 -10.79
N PHE A 337 23.59 17.10 -11.52
CA PHE A 337 23.61 17.08 -12.99
C PHE A 337 22.84 18.26 -13.58
N ARG A 338 23.60 19.01 -14.39
CA ARG A 338 23.27 20.33 -14.95
C ARG A 338 22.30 20.29 -16.13
N ASP A 339 21.95 19.12 -16.69
CA ASP A 339 21.23 19.10 -17.98
C ASP A 339 20.04 18.12 -18.08
N PHE A 340 19.66 17.35 -17.04
CA PHE A 340 18.43 16.55 -17.09
C PHE A 340 17.98 15.99 -15.71
N PRO A 341 17.38 16.79 -14.80
CA PRO A 341 17.07 16.36 -13.43
C PRO A 341 15.96 15.29 -13.30
N LEU A 342 15.10 15.11 -14.31
CA LEU A 342 13.95 14.20 -14.27
C LEU A 342 14.14 12.89 -15.05
N GLY A 343 15.24 12.73 -15.77
CA GLY A 343 15.68 11.44 -16.33
C GLY A 343 16.83 10.83 -15.56
N ASP A 344 17.06 11.28 -14.32
CA ASP A 344 17.95 10.62 -13.38
C ASP A 344 17.29 9.31 -12.90
N LEU A 345 17.18 8.36 -13.84
CA LEU A 345 16.73 6.98 -13.63
C LEU A 345 17.34 6.35 -12.36
N PRO A 346 18.62 6.59 -12.01
CA PRO A 346 19.19 6.10 -10.76
C PRO A 346 18.41 6.51 -9.50
N MET A 347 17.97 7.77 -9.36
CA MET A 347 17.24 8.20 -8.16
C MET A 347 15.81 7.64 -8.12
N LEU A 348 15.16 7.58 -9.28
CA LEU A 348 13.85 6.93 -9.42
C LEU A 348 13.93 5.45 -9.04
N GLU A 349 15.01 4.77 -9.45
CA GLU A 349 15.30 3.37 -9.12
C GLU A 349 15.56 3.18 -7.62
N VAL A 350 16.26 4.12 -6.97
CA VAL A 350 16.45 4.13 -5.51
C VAL A 350 15.10 4.19 -4.80
N LEU A 351 14.23 5.15 -5.16
CA LEU A 351 12.91 5.27 -4.54
C LEU A 351 12.05 4.03 -4.81
N ARG A 352 12.11 3.51 -6.04
CA ARG A 352 11.46 2.26 -6.45
C ARG A 352 11.89 1.10 -5.54
N CYS A 353 13.19 0.87 -5.38
CA CYS A 353 13.71 -0.22 -4.58
C CYS A 353 13.45 -0.02 -3.08
N ALA A 354 13.56 1.22 -2.58
CA ALA A 354 13.24 1.55 -1.19
C ALA A 354 11.77 1.28 -0.88
N SER A 355 10.85 1.67 -1.77
CA SER A 355 9.40 1.46 -1.60
C SER A 355 8.99 -0.01 -1.50
N GLU A 356 9.83 -0.96 -1.93
CA GLU A 356 9.56 -2.41 -1.83
C GLU A 356 9.77 -2.94 -0.41
N LYS A 357 10.54 -2.24 0.42
CA LYS A 357 10.95 -2.67 1.77
C LYS A 357 10.54 -1.70 2.87
N VAL A 358 10.31 -0.42 2.53
CA VAL A 358 10.05 0.66 3.48
C VAL A 358 8.57 1.06 3.42
N PHE A 359 7.84 0.73 4.49
CA PHE A 359 6.39 0.96 4.63
C PHE A 359 6.06 2.16 5.51
N VAL A 360 6.86 3.21 5.38
CA VAL A 360 6.63 4.56 5.93
C VAL A 360 6.69 5.57 4.77
N PRO A 361 6.25 6.83 4.98
CA PRO A 361 6.33 7.86 3.95
C PRO A 361 7.76 8.04 3.45
N LEU A 362 7.90 8.18 2.14
CA LEU A 362 9.16 8.49 1.48
C LEU A 362 9.06 9.88 0.86
N THR A 363 10.01 10.75 1.19
CA THR A 363 10.10 12.10 0.64
C THR A 363 11.37 12.22 -0.18
N VAL A 364 11.33 12.93 -1.31
CA VAL A 364 12.52 13.26 -2.09
C VAL A 364 12.57 14.77 -2.32
N GLY A 365 13.74 15.36 -2.06
CA GLY A 365 14.03 16.76 -2.36
C GLY A 365 15.17 16.85 -3.37
N GLY A 366 15.15 17.88 -4.22
CA GLY A 366 16.17 18.10 -5.26
C GLY A 366 15.74 17.62 -6.65
N GLY A 367 15.83 18.50 -7.64
CA GLY A 367 15.52 18.20 -9.05
C GLY A 367 14.04 18.30 -9.45
N ILE A 368 13.11 18.53 -8.51
CA ILE A 368 11.68 18.67 -8.82
C ILE A 368 11.37 20.12 -9.20
N ARG A 369 11.39 20.39 -10.51
CA ARG A 369 11.07 21.70 -11.12
C ARG A 369 10.67 21.51 -12.57
N ASP A 370 10.02 22.53 -13.15
CA ASP A 370 9.89 22.62 -14.60
C ASP A 370 11.28 22.63 -15.24
N PHE A 371 11.43 21.90 -16.34
CA PHE A 371 12.72 21.72 -16.98
C PHE A 371 12.57 21.68 -18.50
N THR A 372 13.51 22.30 -19.21
CA THR A 372 13.60 22.23 -20.67
C THR A 372 14.88 21.49 -21.04
N ASP A 373 14.75 20.43 -21.84
CA ASP A 373 15.90 19.62 -22.23
C ASP A 373 16.78 20.28 -23.29
N ALA A 374 17.93 19.68 -23.55
CA ALA A 374 18.87 20.16 -24.58
C ALA A 374 18.27 20.19 -26.00
N ASN A 375 17.14 19.49 -26.23
CA ASN A 375 16.40 19.47 -27.49
C ASN A 375 15.23 20.48 -27.50
N GLY A 376 15.08 21.32 -26.48
CA GLY A 376 14.00 22.30 -26.34
C GLY A 376 12.65 21.72 -25.92
N ARG A 377 12.59 20.46 -25.46
CA ARG A 377 11.35 19.85 -24.96
C ARG A 377 11.08 20.30 -23.53
N LEU A 378 9.91 20.88 -23.32
CA LEU A 378 9.45 21.31 -22.00
C LEU A 378 8.82 20.14 -21.23
N PHE A 379 9.34 19.89 -20.04
CA PHE A 379 8.80 18.96 -19.06
C PHE A 379 8.26 19.75 -17.87
N LEU A 380 6.94 19.75 -17.70
CA LEU A 380 6.28 20.38 -16.57
C LEU A 380 6.37 19.48 -15.33
N MET A 381 6.54 20.08 -14.16
CA MET A 381 6.63 19.41 -12.86
C MET A 381 5.41 18.50 -12.57
N LEU A 382 4.23 18.92 -13.05
CA LEU A 382 2.98 18.16 -12.95
C LEU A 382 2.92 16.93 -13.88
N CYS A 383 3.81 16.81 -14.87
CA CYS A 383 3.93 15.65 -15.76
C CYS A 383 4.81 14.53 -15.20
N SER A 384 5.19 14.58 -13.91
CA SER A 384 6.01 13.58 -13.21
C SER A 384 5.57 12.11 -13.38
N ARG A 385 4.27 11.87 -13.62
CA ARG A 385 3.71 10.53 -13.89
C ARG A 385 4.12 9.97 -15.26
N ALA A 386 4.34 10.82 -16.26
CA ALA A 386 4.87 10.42 -17.56
C ALA A 386 6.37 10.06 -17.52
N MET A 387 7.04 10.31 -16.38
CA MET A 387 8.50 10.21 -16.22
C MET A 387 8.95 9.21 -15.14
N GLY A 388 8.05 8.43 -14.54
CA GLY A 388 8.41 7.31 -13.64
C GLY A 388 8.64 7.64 -12.17
N ILE A 389 8.12 8.77 -11.66
CA ILE A 389 8.22 9.14 -10.23
C ILE A 389 7.35 8.20 -9.35
N PRO A 390 7.94 7.50 -8.36
CA PRO A 390 7.32 6.32 -7.74
C PRO A 390 6.53 6.53 -6.44
N GLU A 391 6.30 7.77 -5.97
CA GLU A 391 5.63 8.12 -4.69
C GLU A 391 4.79 9.40 -4.84
N PRO A 392 3.70 9.61 -4.07
CA PRO A 392 3.23 10.97 -3.83
C PRO A 392 4.31 11.65 -2.98
N ILE A 393 5.28 12.28 -3.64
CA ILE A 393 6.28 13.07 -2.96
C ILE A 393 5.52 14.16 -2.22
N CYS A 394 5.60 14.16 -0.88
CA CYS A 394 5.26 15.35 -0.11
C CYS A 394 6.20 16.45 -0.59
N LEU A 395 5.71 17.28 -1.52
CA LEU A 395 6.44 18.46 -1.98
C LEU A 395 6.47 19.42 -0.79
N ALA A 396 7.60 19.45 -0.09
CA ALA A 396 7.92 20.57 0.77
C ALA A 396 8.21 21.75 -0.16
N THR A 397 7.25 22.67 -0.28
CA THR A 397 7.50 24.03 -0.75
C THR A 397 8.20 24.83 0.33
#